data_AF-A0A959P909-F1
#
_entry.id   AF-A0A959P909-F1
#
_cell.length_a   1.000
_cell.length_b   1.000
_cell.length_c   1.000
_cell.angle_alpha   90.00
_cell.angle_beta   90.00
_cell.angle_gamma   90.00
#
_symmetry.space_group_name_H-M   'P 1'
#
loop_
_entity.id
_entity.type
_entity.pdbx_description
1 polymer ?
#
loop_
_entity_poly.entity_id
_entity_poly.type
_entity_poly.pdbx_seq_one_letter_code
_entity_poly.pdbx_strand_id
1 'polypeptide(L)'
;DIPAQRIIDCMTQTSFPEVDFKIAPSESMFLIGSNSINTAGDLYAFGMNAISKPTNKRVKRLLDVLLSVLFLILSPIILWLMKNPLGLFKNIVLVLVGNKTWVGYIKDLNADQNFQLPKIADAVLNPLDGLEAGQPDEEGLLRLNMLYAKDYRIANDLNIVFKGFRQLGR
;
A
#
# COMPACT_ATOMS: atom_id res chain seq x y z
N ASP A 1 10.14 -5.91 -28.62
CA ASP A 1 8.81 -6.26 -28.11
C ASP A 1 8.02 -7.09 -29.08
N ILE A 2 7.27 -8.06 -28.57
CA ILE A 2 6.29 -8.83 -29.34
C ILE A 2 4.95 -8.09 -29.22
N PRO A 3 4.26 -7.76 -30.33
CA PRO A 3 2.95 -7.12 -30.27
C PRO A 3 1.95 -8.00 -29.50
N ALA A 4 1.10 -7.40 -28.66
CA ALA A 4 0.10 -8.12 -27.87
C ALA A 4 -0.79 -9.04 -28.72
N GLN A 5 -1.10 -8.62 -29.95
CA GLN A 5 -1.89 -9.40 -30.91
C GLN A 5 -1.23 -10.73 -31.27
N ARG A 6 0.09 -10.75 -31.51
CA ARG A 6 0.84 -11.99 -31.78
C ARG A 6 0.81 -12.96 -30.59
N ILE A 7 0.78 -12.45 -29.37
CA ILE A 7 0.70 -13.25 -28.14
C ILE A 7 -0.69 -13.87 -28.03
N ILE A 8 -1.74 -13.08 -28.26
CA ILE A 8 -3.14 -13.52 -28.24
C ILE A 8 -3.42 -14.56 -29.34
N ASP A 9 -2.89 -14.34 -30.54
CA ASP A 9 -3.03 -15.28 -31.66
C ASP A 9 -2.36 -16.63 -31.33
N CYS A 10 -1.20 -16.61 -30.66
CA CYS A 10 -0.50 -17.82 -30.24
C CYS A 10 -1.25 -18.57 -29.13
N MET A 11 -1.86 -17.85 -28.19
CA MET A 11 -2.69 -18.43 -27.11
C MET A 11 -3.96 -19.07 -27.67
N THR A 12 -4.61 -18.46 -28.66
CA THR A 12 -5.83 -19.02 -29.27
C THR A 12 -5.55 -20.22 -30.17
N GLN A 13 -4.40 -20.27 -30.85
CA GLN A 13 -4.00 -21.40 -31.70
C GLN A 13 -3.54 -22.65 -30.91
N THR A 14 -3.13 -22.48 -29.65
CA THR A 14 -2.53 -23.55 -28.83
C THR A 14 -3.52 -24.11 -27.80
N SER A 15 -4.79 -24.25 -28.18
CA SER A 15 -5.92 -24.62 -27.30
C SER A 15 -5.84 -26.06 -26.79
N PHE A 16 -4.92 -26.36 -25.87
CA PHE A 16 -4.90 -27.59 -25.08
C PHE A 16 -5.82 -27.43 -23.86
N PRO A 17 -6.81 -28.33 -23.63
CA PRO A 17 -7.77 -28.21 -22.53
C PRO A 17 -7.16 -28.20 -21.12
N GLU A 18 -5.91 -28.62 -20.98
CA GLU A 18 -5.21 -28.76 -19.69
C GLU A 18 -4.20 -27.63 -19.42
N VAL A 19 -4.08 -26.63 -20.31
CA VAL A 19 -3.08 -25.55 -20.19
C VAL A 19 -3.75 -24.18 -20.20
N ASP A 20 -3.66 -23.47 -19.08
CA ASP A 20 -4.09 -22.08 -18.96
C ASP A 20 -2.95 -21.13 -19.34
N PHE A 21 -3.22 -20.24 -20.30
CA PHE A 21 -2.29 -19.18 -20.69
C PHE A 21 -2.64 -17.89 -19.96
N LYS A 22 -1.62 -17.19 -19.45
CA LYS A 22 -1.77 -15.92 -18.74
C LYS A 22 -0.72 -14.90 -19.23
N ILE A 23 -1.16 -13.68 -19.57
CA ILE A 23 -0.30 -12.56 -19.98
C ILE A 23 -0.16 -11.59 -18.80
N ALA A 24 1.06 -11.22 -18.44
CA ALA A 24 1.37 -10.14 -17.50
C ALA A 24 2.03 -8.98 -18.27
N PRO A 25 1.28 -7.93 -18.65
CA PRO A 25 1.85 -6.76 -19.29
C PRO A 25 2.83 -6.06 -18.34
N SER A 26 3.96 -5.58 -18.85
CA SER A 26 4.97 -4.87 -18.06
C SER A 26 4.46 -3.56 -17.43
N GLU A 27 3.46 -2.92 -18.05
CA GLU A 27 2.92 -1.63 -17.62
C GLU A 27 1.58 -1.72 -16.87
N SER A 28 0.87 -2.84 -16.98
CA SER A 28 -0.45 -3.00 -16.36
C SER A 28 -0.35 -3.85 -15.09
N MET A 29 -1.26 -3.62 -14.15
CA MET A 29 -1.38 -4.46 -12.95
C MET A 29 -2.26 -5.69 -13.20
N PHE A 30 -2.65 -5.98 -14.45
CA PHE A 30 -3.66 -6.98 -14.74
C PHE A 30 -3.06 -8.21 -15.43
N LEU A 31 -3.38 -9.40 -14.93
CA LEU A 31 -3.12 -10.67 -15.61
C LEU A 31 -4.30 -11.01 -16.52
N ILE A 32 -4.04 -11.19 -17.82
CA ILE A 32 -5.05 -11.55 -18.81
C ILE A 32 -4.95 -13.05 -19.08
N GLY A 33 -5.96 -13.82 -18.64
CA GLY A 33 -6.03 -15.27 -18.84
C GLY A 33 -6.82 -15.68 -20.08
N SER A 34 -6.54 -16.87 -20.63
CA SER A 34 -7.28 -17.46 -21.76
C SER A 34 -8.73 -17.87 -21.42
N ASN A 35 -9.04 -18.12 -20.13
CA ASN A 35 -10.34 -18.63 -19.67
C ASN A 35 -11.15 -17.65 -18.82
N SER A 36 -10.62 -16.46 -18.54
CA SER A 36 -11.29 -15.47 -17.69
C SER A 36 -10.66 -14.11 -17.90
N ILE A 37 -11.49 -13.14 -18.32
CA ILE A 37 -11.11 -11.73 -18.37
C ILE A 37 -10.97 -11.13 -16.95
N ASN A 38 -11.57 -11.74 -15.92
CA ASN A 38 -11.81 -11.14 -14.61
C ASN A 38 -11.66 -12.11 -13.41
N THR A 39 -10.56 -12.86 -13.29
CA THR A 39 -10.31 -13.61 -12.04
C THR A 39 -9.55 -12.74 -11.05
N ALA A 40 -10.29 -11.96 -10.25
CA ALA A 40 -9.80 -11.06 -9.19
C ALA A 40 -8.73 -11.66 -8.25
N GLY A 41 -8.72 -12.99 -8.08
CA GLY A 41 -7.81 -13.71 -7.18
C GLY A 41 -6.44 -14.07 -7.76
N ASP A 42 -6.26 -14.10 -9.07
CA ASP A 42 -4.98 -14.46 -9.72
C ASP A 42 -4.06 -13.24 -9.97
N LEU A 43 -4.47 -12.07 -9.49
CA LEU A 43 -4.45 -10.90 -10.35
C LEU A 43 -3.23 -9.98 -10.13
N TYR A 44 -2.43 -10.10 -9.05
CA TYR A 44 -1.50 -9.00 -8.71
C TYR A 44 -0.14 -9.38 -8.09
N ALA A 45 0.32 -10.64 -8.18
CA ALA A 45 1.54 -11.09 -7.50
C ALA A 45 2.87 -10.62 -8.15
N PHE A 46 2.85 -10.16 -9.41
CA PHE A 46 4.08 -9.77 -10.12
C PHE A 46 4.39 -8.27 -9.94
N GLY A 47 5.46 -7.96 -9.21
CA GLY A 47 6.06 -6.62 -9.17
C GLY A 47 5.69 -5.73 -7.98
N MET A 48 4.71 -6.12 -7.16
CA MET A 48 4.30 -5.38 -5.95
C MET A 48 5.26 -5.61 -4.77
N ASN A 49 6.50 -5.13 -4.87
CA ASN A 49 7.49 -5.34 -3.80
C ASN A 49 8.34 -4.11 -3.48
N ALA A 50 8.02 -2.92 -3.97
CA ALA A 50 8.83 -1.75 -3.64
C ALA A 50 8.86 -1.52 -2.13
N ILE A 51 7.71 -1.55 -1.45
CA ILE A 51 7.68 -1.45 0.02
C ILE A 51 8.35 -2.65 0.72
N SER A 52 8.37 -3.81 0.07
CA SER A 52 9.01 -5.03 0.58
C SER A 52 10.54 -5.01 0.50
N LYS A 53 11.11 -4.19 -0.40
CA LYS A 53 12.56 -4.13 -0.62
C LYS A 53 13.27 -3.82 0.71
N PRO A 54 14.32 -4.56 1.09
CA PRO A 54 15.03 -4.33 2.36
C PRO A 54 15.50 -2.88 2.53
N THR A 55 15.92 -2.23 1.44
CA THR A 55 16.29 -0.81 1.41
C THR A 55 15.11 0.08 1.83
N ASN A 56 13.96 -0.09 1.20
CA ASN A 56 12.76 0.69 1.48
C ASN A 56 12.19 0.40 2.87
N LYS A 57 12.25 -0.84 3.35
CA LYS A 57 11.88 -1.17 4.74
C LYS A 57 12.75 -0.44 5.76
N ARG A 58 14.07 -0.42 5.56
CA ARG A 58 15.01 0.28 6.44
C ARG A 58 14.80 1.79 6.41
N VAL A 59 14.62 2.34 5.21
CA VAL A 59 14.34 3.77 5.00
C VAL A 59 13.01 4.18 5.64
N LYS A 60 11.96 3.39 5.46
CA LYS A 60 10.66 3.59 6.10
C LYS A 60 10.80 3.57 7.62
N ARG A 61 11.53 2.58 8.15
CA ARG A 61 11.78 2.48 9.58
C ARG A 61 12.55 3.68 10.13
N LEU A 62 13.55 4.16 9.39
CA LEU A 62 14.31 5.36 9.75
C LEU A 62 13.40 6.59 9.77
N LEU A 63 12.57 6.77 8.73
CA LEU A 63 11.57 7.84 8.68
C LEU A 63 10.64 7.77 9.90
N ASP A 64 10.14 6.58 10.22
CA ASP A 64 9.22 6.38 11.34
C ASP A 64 9.83 6.82 12.68
N VAL A 65 11.07 6.41 12.94
CA VAL A 65 11.80 6.79 14.14
C VAL A 65 12.10 8.28 14.17
N LEU A 66 12.54 8.87 13.05
CA LEU A 66 12.82 10.31 12.95
C LEU A 66 11.57 11.15 13.21
N LEU A 67 10.43 10.78 12.61
CA LEU A 67 9.16 11.46 12.85
C LEU A 67 8.70 11.29 14.31
N SER A 68 8.88 10.11 14.91
CA SER A 68 8.56 9.92 16.33
C SER A 68 9.38 10.82 17.25
N VAL A 69 10.69 10.95 17.00
CA VAL A 69 11.56 11.86 17.78
C VAL A 69 11.17 13.31 17.55
N LEU A 70 10.88 13.70 16.30
CA LEU A 70 10.42 15.05 15.96
C LEU A 70 9.11 15.40 16.67
N PHE A 71 8.11 14.51 16.64
CA PHE A 71 6.84 14.72 17.31
C PHE A 71 6.98 14.72 18.83
N LEU A 72 7.92 13.98 19.40
CA LEU A 72 8.19 14.02 20.83
C LEU A 72 8.77 15.38 21.24
N ILE A 73 9.72 15.92 20.47
CA ILE A 73 10.33 17.24 20.72
C ILE A 73 9.31 18.37 20.53
N LEU A 74 8.47 18.26 19.49
CA LEU A 74 7.43 19.24 19.19
C LEU A 74 6.15 19.04 20.01
N SER A 75 6.04 17.94 20.77
CA SER A 75 4.84 17.59 21.57
C SER A 75 4.27 18.77 22.38
N PRO A 76 5.03 19.58 23.13
CA PRO A 76 4.44 20.69 23.91
C PRO A 76 3.63 21.67 23.06
N ILE A 77 3.94 21.80 21.76
CA ILE A 77 3.25 22.69 20.83
C ILE A 77 2.14 21.94 20.07
N ILE A 78 2.44 20.76 19.53
CA ILE A 78 1.53 20.06 18.60
C ILE A 78 0.35 19.38 19.29
N LEU A 79 0.42 19.13 20.60
CA LEU A 79 -0.67 18.49 21.35
C LEU A 79 -1.96 19.31 21.30
N TRP A 80 -1.87 20.64 21.24
CA TRP A 80 -3.05 21.52 21.14
C TRP A 80 -3.71 21.48 19.76
N LEU A 81 -2.99 21.03 18.73
CA LEU A 81 -3.52 20.89 17.37
C LEU A 81 -4.08 19.49 17.09
N MET A 82 -3.81 18.52 17.97
CA MET A 82 -4.14 17.12 17.78
C MET A 82 -5.58 16.82 18.21
N LYS A 83 -6.31 15.99 17.45
CA LYS A 83 -7.66 15.55 17.86
C LYS A 83 -7.62 14.69 19.13
N ASN A 84 -6.57 13.89 19.29
CA ASN A 84 -6.35 13.03 20.46
C ASN A 84 -4.88 13.11 20.91
N PRO A 85 -4.53 14.01 21.85
CA PRO A 85 -3.15 14.24 22.27
C PRO A 85 -2.54 13.03 23.01
N LEU A 86 -3.31 12.34 23.84
CA LEU A 86 -2.83 11.15 24.56
C LEU A 86 -2.54 9.99 23.60
N GLY A 87 -3.38 9.83 22.58
CA GLY A 87 -3.16 8.83 21.55
C GLY A 87 -1.89 9.08 20.72
N LEU A 88 -1.47 10.34 20.53
CA LEU A 88 -0.20 10.65 19.87
C LEU A 88 0.98 10.05 20.63
N PHE A 89 1.04 10.25 21.95
CA PHE A 89 2.12 9.69 22.77
C PHE A 89 2.14 8.15 22.73
N LYS A 90 0.96 7.53 22.82
CA LYS A 90 0.83 6.08 22.67
C LYS A 90 1.37 5.61 21.31
N ASN A 91 1.00 6.31 20.24
CA ASN A 91 1.43 5.99 18.88
C ASN A 91 2.94 6.20 18.70
N ILE A 92 3.53 7.27 19.24
CA ILE A 92 4.99 7.48 19.26
C ILE A 92 5.70 6.27 19.88
N VAL A 93 5.26 5.81 21.06
CA VAL A 93 5.87 4.65 21.74
C VAL A 93 5.71 3.37 20.91
N LEU A 94 4.50 3.09 20.41
CA LEU A 94 4.24 1.91 19.57
C LEU A 94 5.08 1.91 18.29
N VAL A 95 5.29 3.09 17.69
CA VAL A 95 6.15 3.25 16.53
C VAL A 95 7.61 3.03 16.93
N LEU A 96 8.11 3.63 18.01
CA LEU A 96 9.50 3.44 18.45
C LEU A 96 9.84 1.98 18.80
N VAL A 97 8.91 1.24 19.41
CA VAL A 97 9.08 -0.20 19.71
C VAL A 97 8.98 -1.06 18.45
N GLY A 98 8.34 -0.56 17.38
CA GLY A 98 8.23 -1.27 16.09
C GLY A 98 6.93 -2.05 15.90
N ASN A 99 5.98 -1.91 16.83
CA ASN A 99 4.66 -2.50 16.72
C ASN A 99 3.76 -1.73 15.74
N LYS A 100 4.09 -0.44 15.48
CA LYS A 100 3.40 0.40 14.50
C LYS A 100 4.36 1.12 13.54
N THR A 101 3.80 1.62 12.44
CA THR A 101 4.40 2.59 11.51
C THR A 101 3.47 3.82 11.39
N TRP A 102 3.99 4.97 10.96
CA TRP A 102 3.12 6.14 10.79
C TRP A 102 2.16 5.99 9.63
N VAL A 103 2.57 5.34 8.55
CA VAL A 103 1.77 5.19 7.33
C VAL A 103 1.81 3.74 6.87
N GLY A 104 0.68 3.18 6.48
CA GLY A 104 0.62 1.83 5.93
C GLY A 104 -0.76 1.54 5.37
N TYR A 105 -1.10 0.28 5.19
CA TYR A 105 -2.30 -0.10 4.46
C TYR A 105 -3.59 0.30 5.18
N ILE A 106 -4.63 0.53 4.38
CA ILE A 106 -6.01 0.61 4.83
C ILE A 106 -6.41 -0.78 5.33
N LYS A 107 -6.92 -0.85 6.57
CA LYS A 107 -7.40 -2.08 7.20
C LYS A 107 -8.86 -2.37 6.82
N ASP A 108 -9.32 -3.57 7.17
CA ASP A 108 -10.71 -4.02 7.03
C ASP A 108 -11.17 -4.23 5.58
N LEU A 109 -10.22 -4.39 4.66
CA LEU A 109 -10.52 -4.92 3.34
C LEU A 109 -10.47 -6.45 3.45
N ASN A 110 -11.54 -7.14 3.02
CA ASN A 110 -11.55 -8.59 2.77
C ASN A 110 -10.40 -9.04 1.84
N ALA A 111 -9.69 -8.08 1.26
CA ALA A 111 -8.48 -8.23 0.48
C ALA A 111 -7.27 -8.80 1.23
N ASP A 112 -7.15 -8.69 2.57
CA ASP A 112 -5.99 -9.27 3.28
C ASP A 112 -5.93 -10.81 3.16
N GLN A 113 -7.04 -11.47 2.82
CA GLN A 113 -7.10 -12.92 2.55
C GLN A 113 -6.92 -13.27 1.07
N ASN A 114 -7.36 -12.40 0.15
CA ASN A 114 -7.34 -12.66 -1.29
C ASN A 114 -6.11 -12.05 -2.01
N PHE A 115 -5.47 -11.04 -1.42
CA PHE A 115 -4.35 -10.31 -2.00
C PHE A 115 -3.12 -10.51 -1.11
N GLN A 116 -2.05 -11.06 -1.68
CA GLN A 116 -0.77 -11.26 -1.00
C GLN A 116 -0.01 -9.92 -0.85
N LEU A 117 -0.61 -8.94 -0.16
CA LEU A 117 0.06 -7.70 0.15
C LEU A 117 1.28 -7.98 1.04
N PRO A 118 2.43 -7.32 0.78
CA PRO A 118 3.60 -7.51 1.61
C PRO A 118 3.32 -7.12 3.06
N LYS A 119 3.58 -8.01 4.00
CA LYS A 119 3.37 -7.75 5.42
C LYS A 119 4.17 -6.53 5.89
N ILE A 120 3.46 -5.53 6.42
CA ILE A 120 3.99 -4.37 7.13
C ILE A 120 3.34 -4.27 8.51
N ALA A 121 3.98 -3.53 9.43
CA ALA A 121 3.41 -3.27 10.74
C ALA A 121 2.10 -2.47 10.63
N ASP A 122 1.28 -2.56 11.67
CA ASP A 122 0.06 -1.78 11.80
C ASP A 122 0.35 -0.29 11.66
N ALA A 123 -0.46 0.40 10.88
CA ALA A 123 -0.26 1.83 10.65
C ALA A 123 -1.11 2.70 11.57
N VAL A 124 -0.63 3.91 11.84
CA VAL A 124 -1.43 4.98 12.42
C VAL A 124 -2.29 5.59 11.32
N LEU A 125 -1.67 6.16 10.28
CA LEU A 125 -2.31 6.73 9.09
C LEU A 125 -2.30 5.72 7.92
N ASN A 126 -3.15 5.96 6.94
CA ASN A 126 -3.20 5.19 5.70
C ASN A 126 -3.33 6.13 4.48
N PRO A 127 -3.18 5.65 3.24
CA PRO A 127 -3.30 6.47 2.05
C PRO A 127 -4.57 7.32 1.92
N LEU A 128 -5.70 6.93 2.54
CA LEU A 128 -6.92 7.76 2.55
C LEU A 128 -6.73 9.05 3.31
N ASP A 129 -5.90 9.05 4.36
CA ASP A 129 -5.61 10.26 5.14
C ASP A 129 -4.85 11.33 4.33
N GLY A 130 -4.29 10.95 3.17
CA GLY A 130 -3.66 11.85 2.21
C GLY A 130 -4.53 12.26 1.02
N LEU A 131 -5.73 11.69 0.88
CA LEU A 131 -6.67 12.00 -0.20
C LEU A 131 -7.60 13.14 0.19
N GLU A 132 -7.77 14.10 -0.72
CA GLU A 132 -8.75 15.19 -0.60
C GLU A 132 -10.07 14.85 -1.31
N ALA A 133 -10.04 13.88 -2.23
CA ALA A 133 -11.20 13.38 -2.95
C ALA A 133 -11.99 12.38 -2.08
N GLY A 134 -13.30 12.31 -2.29
CA GLY A 134 -14.26 11.56 -1.45
C GLY A 134 -13.94 10.08 -1.24
N GLN A 135 -14.74 9.43 -0.39
CA GLN A 135 -14.51 8.03 0.01
C GLN A 135 -14.65 7.09 -1.20
N PRO A 136 -13.56 6.40 -1.61
CA PRO A 136 -13.62 5.41 -2.67
C PRO A 136 -14.50 4.22 -2.26
N ASP A 137 -14.99 3.49 -3.25
CA ASP A 137 -15.54 2.15 -3.06
C ASP A 137 -14.46 1.14 -2.63
N GLU A 138 -14.86 -0.06 -2.20
CA GLU A 138 -13.93 -1.09 -1.71
C GLU A 138 -12.85 -1.45 -2.74
N GLU A 139 -13.20 -1.47 -4.03
CA GLU A 139 -12.24 -1.69 -5.12
C GLU A 139 -11.23 -0.55 -5.25
N GLY A 140 -11.67 0.70 -5.12
CA GLY A 140 -10.81 1.87 -5.06
C GLY A 140 -9.85 1.85 -3.87
N LEU A 141 -10.30 1.41 -2.68
CA LEU A 141 -9.46 1.25 -1.49
C LEU A 141 -8.36 0.22 -1.70
N LEU A 142 -8.70 -0.92 -2.30
CA LEU A 142 -7.75 -1.96 -2.66
C LEU A 142 -6.71 -1.42 -3.65
N ARG A 143 -7.16 -0.76 -4.72
CA ARG A 143 -6.28 -0.14 -5.71
C ARG A 143 -5.31 0.85 -5.08
N LEU A 144 -5.77 1.61 -4.08
CA LEU A 144 -4.93 2.54 -3.35
C LEU A 144 -3.83 1.84 -2.52
N ASN A 145 -4.16 0.75 -1.82
CA ASN A 145 -3.16 -0.08 -1.14
C ASN A 145 -2.14 -0.68 -2.11
N MET A 146 -2.60 -1.13 -3.29
CA MET A 146 -1.70 -1.68 -4.33
C MET A 146 -0.74 -0.63 -4.87
N LEU A 147 -1.25 0.57 -5.21
CA LEU A 147 -0.43 1.70 -5.65
C LEU A 147 0.59 2.09 -4.59
N TYR A 148 0.18 2.12 -3.32
CA TYR A 148 1.06 2.40 -2.20
C TYR A 148 2.20 1.36 -2.08
N ALA A 149 1.89 0.07 -2.23
CA ALA A 149 2.89 -1.00 -2.16
C ALA A 149 3.86 -1.03 -3.36
N LYS A 150 3.34 -0.76 -4.57
CA LYS A 150 4.10 -0.78 -5.84
C LYS A 150 5.01 0.44 -5.99
N ASP A 151 4.50 1.64 -5.73
CA ASP A 151 5.19 2.91 -5.97
C ASP A 151 5.59 3.59 -4.65
N TYR A 152 6.07 2.78 -3.70
CA TYR A 152 6.48 3.28 -2.39
C TYR A 152 7.61 4.31 -2.51
N ARG A 153 7.36 5.52 -1.98
CA ARG A 153 8.32 6.61 -1.86
C ARG A 153 8.14 7.32 -0.51
N ILE A 154 9.24 7.75 0.10
CA ILE A 154 9.25 8.54 1.35
C ILE A 154 8.36 9.79 1.23
N ALA A 155 8.40 10.46 0.08
CA ALA A 155 7.61 11.66 -0.17
C ALA A 155 6.10 11.41 -0.03
N ASN A 156 5.63 10.21 -0.39
CA ASN A 156 4.23 9.84 -0.25
C ASN A 156 3.86 9.73 1.24
N ASP A 157 4.69 9.05 2.04
CA ASP A 157 4.49 8.94 3.49
C ASP A 157 4.48 10.33 4.14
N LEU A 158 5.44 11.21 3.80
CA LEU A 158 5.50 12.58 4.31
C LEU A 158 4.24 13.39 3.96
N ASN A 159 3.75 13.28 2.72
CA ASN A 159 2.54 13.96 2.29
C ASN A 159 1.31 13.45 3.08
N ILE A 160 1.20 12.13 3.27
CA ILE A 160 0.11 11.53 4.06
C ILE A 160 0.19 12.00 5.52
N VAL A 161 1.38 12.01 6.12
CA VAL A 161 1.59 12.52 7.49
C VAL A 161 1.23 13.99 7.61
N PHE A 162 1.60 14.81 6.62
CA PHE A 162 1.30 16.24 6.62
C PHE A 162 -0.21 16.51 6.53
N LYS A 163 -0.91 15.84 5.62
CA LYS A 163 -2.36 15.98 5.46
C LYS A 163 -3.15 15.36 6.62
N GLY A 164 -2.70 14.19 7.09
CA GLY A 164 -3.25 13.47 8.21
C GLY A 164 -2.75 13.95 9.58
N PHE A 165 -2.04 15.07 9.67
CA PHE A 165 -1.31 15.49 10.87
C PHE A 165 -2.18 15.51 12.13
N ARG A 166 -3.41 16.05 12.02
CA ARG A 166 -4.36 16.13 13.15
C ARG A 166 -4.90 14.76 13.62
N GLN A 167 -4.67 13.71 12.84
CA GLN A 167 -5.13 12.34 13.10
C GLN A 167 -4.03 11.42 13.62
N LEU A 168 -2.79 11.91 13.81
CA LEU A 168 -1.67 11.10 14.31
C LEU A 168 -1.92 10.49 15.71
N GLY A 169 -2.91 11.00 16.44
CA GLY A 169 -3.31 10.49 17.74
C GLY A 169 -4.47 9.50 17.75
N ARG A 170 -4.95 9.02 16.61
CA ARG A 170 -6.07 8.06 16.57
C ARG A 170 -5.68 6.68 17.12
#